data_AF-A0A523JSJ5-F1
#
_entry.id   AF-A0A523JSJ5-F1
#
_cell.length_a   1.000
_cell.length_b   1.000
_cell.length_c   1.000
_cell.angle_alpha   90.00
_cell.angle_beta   90.00
_cell.angle_gamma   90.00
#
_symmetry.space_group_name_H-M   'P 1'
#
loop_
_entity.id
_entity.type
_entity.pdbx_description
1 polymer ?
#
loop_
_entity_poly.entity_id
_entity_poly.type
_entity_poly.pdbx_seq_one_letter_code
_entity_poly.pdbx_strand_id
1 'polypeptide(L)'
;MSSLKILRGSVDGLLLFEANTSEQYPDSPSGDIQRMKWAAGWMEIRGFCPHGFAVVSRRRYTPADDNPFRYDLRYELRCLSSAE
;
A
#
# COMPACT_ATOMS: atom_id res chain seq x y z
N MET A 1 1.08 11.96 -4.11
CA MET A 1 1.33 11.85 -2.66
C MET A 1 0.94 10.44 -2.22
N SER A 2 1.75 9.79 -1.38
CA SER A 2 1.51 8.42 -0.88
C SER A 2 1.81 8.32 0.61
N SER A 3 1.25 7.31 1.28
CA SER A 3 1.46 7.05 2.71
C SER A 3 1.43 5.55 3.00
N LEU A 4 2.29 5.12 3.93
CA LEU A 4 2.29 3.77 4.47
C LEU A 4 1.84 3.83 5.95
N LYS A 5 0.84 3.04 6.31
CA LYS A 5 0.30 2.89 7.66
C LYS A 5 0.30 1.42 8.06
N ILE A 6 0.42 1.17 9.36
CA ILE A 6 0.30 -0.18 9.93
C ILE A 6 -1.00 -0.24 10.72
N LEU A 7 -1.83 -1.24 10.46
CA LEU A 7 -2.98 -1.49 11.29
C LEU A 7 -2.56 -2.35 12.48
N ARG A 8 -2.37 -1.71 13.65
CA ARG A 8 -2.19 -2.43 14.91
C ARG A 8 -3.52 -3.07 15.30
N GLY A 9 -3.63 -4.40 15.15
CA GLY A 9 -4.81 -5.16 15.55
C GLY A 9 -5.18 -6.33 14.62
N SER A 10 -4.66 -6.37 13.39
CA SER A 10 -4.85 -7.54 12.52
C SER A 10 -3.86 -8.63 12.92
N VAL A 11 -4.40 -9.81 13.24
CA VAL A 11 -3.67 -11.01 13.70
C VAL A 11 -2.57 -11.47 12.72
N ASP A 12 -2.59 -11.00 11.47
CA ASP A 12 -1.66 -11.35 10.39
C ASP A 12 -0.69 -10.22 9.95
N GLY A 13 -0.61 -9.09 10.68
CA GLY A 13 0.37 -8.03 10.35
C GLY A 13 0.13 -7.34 8.99
N LEU A 14 -1.12 -6.96 8.69
CA LEU A 14 -1.46 -6.23 7.47
C LEU A 14 -0.94 -4.78 7.49
N LEU A 15 -0.38 -4.35 6.36
CA LEU A 15 0.06 -2.98 6.09
C LEU A 15 -0.90 -2.32 5.11
N LEU A 16 -1.27 -1.08 5.38
CA LEU A 16 -2.03 -0.25 4.44
C LEU A 16 -1.12 0.71 3.71
N PHE A 17 -1.13 0.66 2.39
CA PHE A 17 -0.50 1.65 1.55
C PHE A 17 -1.56 2.44 0.80
N GLU A 18 -1.54 3.76 0.93
CA GLU A 18 -2.52 4.66 0.35
C GLU A 18 -1.83 5.61 -0.62
N ALA A 19 -2.43 5.84 -1.78
CA ALA A 19 -1.80 6.66 -2.80
C ALA A 19 -2.82 7.40 -3.67
N ASN A 20 -2.41 8.57 -4.16
CA ASN A 20 -3.12 9.30 -5.20
C ASN A 20 -2.68 8.88 -6.59
N THR A 21 -3.61 9.01 -7.51
CA THR A 21 -3.42 8.90 -8.95
C THR A 21 -3.17 10.30 -9.52
N SER A 22 -2.55 10.34 -10.69
CA SER A 22 -2.37 11.58 -11.45
C SER A 22 -2.25 11.23 -12.94
N GLU A 23 -2.22 12.22 -13.82
CA GLU A 23 -1.99 11.98 -15.25
C GLU A 23 -0.66 11.25 -15.52
N GLN A 24 0.38 11.55 -14.73
CA GLN A 24 1.68 10.86 -14.80
C GLN A 24 1.64 9.43 -14.24
N TYR A 25 0.76 9.18 -13.27
CA TYR A 25 0.62 7.89 -12.60
C TYR A 25 -0.86 7.49 -12.52
N PRO A 26 -1.47 7.14 -13.67
CA PRO A 26 -2.90 6.91 -13.75
C PRO A 26 -3.31 5.66 -12.95
N ASP A 27 -4.63 5.49 -12.75
CA ASP A 27 -5.20 4.22 -12.28
C ASP A 27 -5.11 3.17 -13.40
N SER A 28 -3.93 2.58 -13.53
CA SER A 28 -3.59 1.59 -14.55
C SER A 28 -2.52 0.63 -14.01
N PRO A 29 -2.27 -0.50 -14.68
CA PRO A 29 -1.18 -1.40 -14.32
C PRO A 29 0.19 -0.73 -14.26
N SER A 30 0.47 0.21 -15.17
CA SER A 30 1.75 0.95 -15.17
C SER A 30 1.87 1.90 -13.98
N GLY A 31 0.77 2.56 -13.58
CA GLY A 31 0.74 3.37 -12.36
C GLY A 31 0.90 2.53 -11.10
N ASP A 32 0.35 1.31 -11.09
CA ASP A 32 0.48 0.38 -9.96
C ASP A 32 1.91 -0.08 -9.75
N ILE A 33 2.64 -0.38 -10.83
CA ILE A 33 4.08 -0.70 -10.74
C ILE A 33 4.84 0.43 -10.04
N GLN A 34 4.58 1.68 -10.40
CA GLN A 34 5.23 2.81 -9.76
C GLN A 34 4.84 2.95 -8.28
N ARG A 35 3.56 2.75 -7.96
CA ARG A 35 3.06 2.76 -6.58
C ARG A 35 3.68 1.65 -5.73
N MET A 36 3.91 0.46 -6.29
CA MET A 36 4.61 -0.62 -5.59
C MET A 36 6.09 -0.31 -5.34
N LYS A 37 6.76 0.40 -6.26
CA LYS A 37 8.12 0.91 -6.01
C LYS A 37 8.14 1.89 -4.82
N TRP A 38 7.15 2.77 -4.72
CA TRP A 38 7.03 3.67 -3.57
C TRP A 38 6.75 2.90 -2.27
N ALA A 39 5.86 1.91 -2.31
CA ALA A 39 5.58 1.06 -1.15
C ALA A 39 6.85 0.33 -0.68
N ALA A 40 7.63 -0.24 -1.60
CA ALA A 40 8.91 -0.88 -1.30
C ALA A 40 9.90 0.10 -0.65
N GLY A 41 10.06 1.30 -1.20
CA GLY A 41 10.92 2.33 -0.60
C GLY A 41 10.46 2.74 0.80
N TRP A 42 9.16 2.85 1.04
CA TRP A 42 8.62 3.11 2.38
C TRP A 42 8.89 1.96 3.35
N MET A 43 8.82 0.72 2.90
CA MET A 43 9.13 -0.45 3.72
C MET A 43 10.61 -0.51 4.09
N GLU A 44 11.49 -0.24 3.13
CA GLU A 44 12.94 -0.17 3.37
C GLU A 44 13.28 0.92 4.40
N ILE A 45 12.80 2.15 4.22
CA ILE A 45 13.05 3.28 5.12
C ILE A 45 12.55 2.99 6.54
N ARG A 46 11.45 2.25 6.68
CA ARG A 46 10.83 1.97 7.99
C ARG A 46 11.22 0.60 8.58
N GLY A 47 12.03 -0.18 7.87
CA GLY A 47 12.43 -1.53 8.29
C GLY A 47 11.27 -2.54 8.34
N PHE A 48 10.27 -2.41 7.46
CA PHE A 48 9.15 -3.36 7.35
C PHE A 48 9.38 -4.39 6.24
N CYS A 49 8.79 -5.57 6.42
CA CYS A 49 8.79 -6.67 5.46
C CYS A 49 10.17 -6.92 4.81
N PRO A 50 11.19 -7.33 5.58
CA PRO A 50 12.55 -7.51 5.05
C PRO A 50 12.66 -8.56 3.93
N HIS A 51 11.68 -9.46 3.82
CA HIS A 51 11.58 -10.46 2.75
C HIS A 51 10.64 -10.06 1.61
N GLY A 52 10.24 -8.78 1.55
CA GLY A 52 9.26 -8.28 0.61
C GLY A 52 7.82 -8.48 1.07
N PHE A 53 6.88 -8.10 0.22
CA PHE A 53 5.46 -8.05 0.52
C PHE A 53 4.62 -8.47 -0.69
N ALA A 54 3.43 -8.99 -0.41
CA ALA A 54 2.41 -9.26 -1.42
C ALA A 54 1.25 -8.26 -1.29
N VAL A 55 0.66 -7.90 -2.44
CA VAL A 55 -0.62 -7.18 -2.45
C VAL A 55 -1.73 -8.20 -2.22
N VAL A 56 -2.44 -8.04 -1.11
CA VAL A 56 -3.61 -8.85 -0.77
C VAL A 56 -4.84 -8.29 -1.46
N SER A 57 -5.02 -6.98 -1.40
CA SER A 57 -6.13 -6.30 -2.05
C SER A 57 -5.75 -4.91 -2.52
N ARG A 58 -6.48 -4.45 -3.53
CA ARG A 58 -6.36 -3.11 -4.11
C ARG A 58 -7.76 -2.62 -4.41
N ARG A 59 -8.12 -1.44 -3.91
CA ARG A 59 -9.41 -0.81 -4.21
C ARG A 59 -9.34 0.70 -4.24
N ARG A 60 -10.33 1.30 -4.90
CA ARG A 60 -10.62 2.72 -4.77
C ARG A 60 -11.28 3.02 -3.43
N TYR A 61 -11.03 4.23 -2.95
CA TYR A 61 -11.85 4.81 -1.91
C TYR A 61 -13.26 5.12 -2.41
N THR A 62 -14.22 4.94 -1.52
CA THR A 62 -15.63 5.25 -1.72
C THR A 62 -16.04 6.36 -0.75
N PRO A 63 -17.17 7.05 -0.99
CA PRO A 63 -17.64 8.08 -0.06
C PRO A 63 -17.96 7.59 1.36
N ALA A 64 -18.14 6.28 1.56
CA ALA A 64 -18.41 5.67 2.86
C ALA A 64 -17.14 5.38 3.66
N ASP A 65 -15.96 5.46 3.05
CA ASP A 65 -14.69 5.18 3.72
C ASP A 65 -14.22 6.36 4.57
N ASP A 66 -13.62 6.05 5.74
CA ASP A 66 -12.86 7.04 6.51
C ASP A 66 -11.53 7.36 5.78
N ASN A 67 -11.52 8.48 5.06
CA ASN A 67 -10.43 8.92 4.19
C ASN A 67 -10.13 10.43 4.38
N PRO A 68 -9.65 10.85 5.56
CA PRO A 68 -9.47 12.26 5.88
C PRO A 68 -8.43 12.95 4.98
N PHE A 69 -7.51 12.17 4.40
CA PHE A 69 -6.45 12.64 3.51
C PHE A 69 -6.79 12.54 2.02
N ARG A 70 -8.02 12.12 1.68
CA ARG A 70 -8.56 12.05 0.31
C ARG A 70 -7.65 11.28 -0.64
N TYR A 71 -7.19 10.11 -0.21
CA TYR A 71 -6.46 9.20 -1.09
C TYR A 71 -7.39 8.60 -2.15
N ASP A 72 -6.86 8.30 -3.34
CA ASP A 72 -7.64 7.65 -4.40
C ASP A 72 -7.71 6.13 -4.23
N LEU A 73 -6.56 5.53 -3.87
CA LEU A 73 -6.37 4.08 -3.81
C LEU A 73 -5.90 3.64 -2.42
N ARG A 74 -6.39 2.48 -1.99
CA ARG A 74 -5.90 1.72 -0.84
C ARG A 74 -5.43 0.35 -1.29
N TYR A 75 -4.22 0.01 -0.87
CA TYR A 75 -3.62 -1.31 -1.00
C TYR A 75 -3.51 -1.93 0.38
N GLU A 76 -3.97 -3.17 0.51
CA GLU A 76 -3.67 -4.02 1.66
C GLU A 76 -2.50 -4.91 1.28
N LEU A 77 -1.43 -4.80 2.05
CA LEU A 77 -0.19 -5.51 1.83
C LEU A 77 0.05 -6.46 3.00
N ARG A 78 0.64 -7.61 2.71
CA ARG A 78 1.08 -8.56 3.73
C ARG A 78 2.57 -8.79 3.56
N CYS A 79 3.32 -8.70 4.65
CA CYS A 79 4.72 -9.10 4.62
C CYS A 79 4.82 -10.57 4.23
N LEU A 80 5.75 -10.87 3.33
CA LEU A 80 6.15 -12.24 3.11
C LEU A 80 6.93 -12.68 4.34
N SER A 81 6.55 -13.83 4.89
CA SER A 81 7.43 -14.56 5.80
C SER A 81 8.69 -14.93 5.03
N SER A 82 9.83 -15.02 5.71
CA SER A 82 10.92 -15.84 5.19
C SER A 82 10.38 -17.27 5.16
N ALA A 83 9.72 -17.67 4.08
CA ALA A 83 9.52 -19.08 3.81
C ALA A 83 10.91 -19.66 3.55
N GLU A 84 11.22 -20.76 4.25
CA GLU A 84 12.42 -21.60 4.16
C GLU A 84 12.93 -21.82 2.73
#